data_AF-A0AAV2UZ19-F1
#
_entry.id   AF-A0AAV2UZ19-F1
#
_cell.length_a   1.000
_cell.length_b   1.000
_cell.length_c   1.000
_cell.angle_alpha   90.00
_cell.angle_beta   90.00
_cell.angle_gamma   90.00
#
_symmetry.space_group_name_H-M   'P 1'
#
loop_
_entity.id
_entity.type
_entity.pdbx_description
1 polymer ?
#
loop_
_entity_poly.entity_id
_entity_poly.type
_entity_poly.pdbx_seq_one_letter_code
_entity_poly.pdbx_strand_id
1 'polypeptide(L)'
;MKKSLTKNIMTYKQSQQRTKARKNKVAFLAMREDISEALEKGWSITIIWETLRDEGSFTATYNTFRLYVLKYLNGQKPGYSQKDANVQQPKRLAENQDKEKKPTIMPSFNFNPIPNLKELL
;
A
#
# COMPACT_ATOMS: atom_id res chain seq x y z
N MET A 1 -15.71 -39.41 20.16
CA MET A 1 -15.39 -38.29 21.08
C MET A 1 -16.05 -37.00 20.57
N LYS A 2 -16.95 -36.39 21.34
CA LYS A 2 -17.56 -35.09 20.98
C LYS A 2 -16.50 -33.99 21.13
N LYS A 3 -16.27 -33.19 20.09
CA LYS A 3 -15.33 -32.05 20.15
C LYS A 3 -15.90 -30.99 21.11
N SER A 4 -15.04 -30.44 21.98
CA SER A 4 -15.39 -29.33 22.88
C SER A 4 -15.92 -28.12 22.08
N LEU A 5 -16.91 -27.42 22.63
CA LEU A 5 -17.56 -26.25 22.03
C LEU A 5 -16.53 -25.22 21.51
N THR A 6 -15.48 -24.98 22.27
CA THR A 6 -14.38 -24.07 21.92
C THR A 6 -13.66 -24.50 20.64
N LYS A 7 -13.42 -25.82 20.48
CA LYS A 7 -12.77 -26.38 19.28
C LYS A 7 -13.65 -26.19 18.05
N ASN A 8 -14.97 -26.35 18.18
CA ASN A 8 -15.91 -26.13 17.08
C ASN A 8 -15.95 -24.65 16.65
N ILE A 9 -16.02 -23.72 17.59
CA ILE A 9 -16.00 -22.26 17.31
C ILE A 9 -14.70 -21.88 16.57
N MET A 10 -13.56 -22.37 17.04
CA MET A 10 -12.27 -22.10 16.41
C MET A 10 -12.20 -22.64 14.98
N THR A 11 -12.65 -23.88 14.75
CA THR A 11 -12.68 -24.47 13.41
C THR A 11 -13.62 -23.72 12.47
N TYR A 12 -14.79 -23.30 12.95
CA TYR A 12 -15.75 -22.54 12.15
C TYR A 12 -15.17 -21.19 11.74
N LYS A 13 -14.66 -20.39 12.69
CA LYS A 13 -14.02 -19.09 12.41
C LYS A 13 -12.85 -19.23 11.43
N GLN A 14 -12.01 -20.25 11.61
CA GLN A 14 -10.88 -20.51 10.71
C GLN A 14 -11.33 -20.85 9.28
N SER A 15 -12.39 -21.67 9.14
CA SER A 15 -12.94 -22.01 7.83
C SER A 15 -13.55 -20.79 7.13
N GLN A 16 -14.27 -19.94 7.86
CA GLN A 16 -14.87 -18.72 7.32
C GLN A 16 -13.82 -17.71 6.85
N GLN A 17 -12.75 -17.52 7.63
CA GLN A 17 -11.63 -16.67 7.23
C GLN A 17 -10.95 -17.16 5.96
N ARG A 18 -10.71 -18.48 5.84
CA ARG A 18 -10.14 -19.08 4.62
C ARG A 18 -11.04 -18.87 3.41
N THR A 19 -12.35 -19.03 3.58
CA THR A 19 -13.33 -18.79 2.49
C THR A 19 -13.34 -17.33 2.06
N LYS A 20 -13.35 -16.37 3.00
CA LYS A 20 -13.29 -14.94 2.69
C LYS A 20 -11.99 -14.57 1.96
N ALA A 21 -10.85 -15.10 2.41
CA ALA A 21 -9.56 -14.88 1.76
C ALA A 21 -9.53 -15.40 0.31
N ARG A 22 -10.12 -16.59 0.06
CA ARG A 22 -10.24 -17.14 -1.29
C ARG A 22 -11.13 -16.27 -2.18
N LYS A 23 -12.29 -15.84 -1.68
CA LYS A 23 -13.22 -14.96 -2.42
C LYS A 23 -12.55 -13.65 -2.82
N ASN A 24 -11.89 -12.98 -1.88
CA ASN A 24 -11.18 -11.72 -2.15
C ASN A 24 -10.06 -11.89 -3.16
N LYS A 25 -9.31 -12.99 -3.10
CA LYS A 25 -8.27 -13.31 -4.08
C LYS A 25 -8.86 -13.46 -5.49
N VAL A 26 -9.97 -14.19 -5.63
CA VAL A 26 -10.62 -14.39 -6.94
C VAL A 26 -11.12 -13.06 -7.49
N ALA A 27 -11.79 -12.25 -6.68
CA ALA A 27 -12.23 -10.91 -7.07
C ALA A 27 -11.06 -10.03 -7.53
N PHE A 28 -9.96 -10.02 -6.78
CA PHE A 28 -8.76 -9.26 -7.18
C PHE A 28 -8.20 -9.73 -8.52
N LEU A 29 -8.10 -11.04 -8.74
CA LEU A 29 -7.54 -11.59 -9.97
C LEU A 29 -8.42 -11.29 -11.19
N ALA A 30 -9.75 -11.24 -11.02
CA ALA A 30 -10.67 -10.87 -12.08
C ALA A 30 -10.48 -9.42 -12.55
N MET A 31 -10.14 -8.50 -11.64
CA MET A 31 -9.95 -7.07 -11.93
C MET A 31 -8.48 -6.69 -12.15
N ARG A 32 -7.60 -7.69 -12.26
CA ARG A 32 -6.15 -7.47 -12.28
C ARG A 32 -5.70 -6.60 -13.45
N GLU A 33 -6.29 -6.80 -14.61
CA GLU A 33 -5.95 -6.07 -15.84
C GLU A 33 -6.34 -4.60 -15.71
N ASP A 34 -7.57 -4.31 -15.28
CA ASP A 34 -8.05 -2.94 -15.02
C ASP A 34 -7.20 -2.22 -13.98
N ILE A 35 -6.84 -2.91 -12.90
CA ILE A 35 -5.95 -2.36 -11.86
C ILE A 35 -4.56 -2.06 -12.43
N SER A 36 -4.02 -2.94 -13.27
CA SER A 36 -2.72 -2.73 -13.93
C SER A 36 -2.77 -1.52 -14.87
N GLU A 37 -3.82 -1.39 -15.67
CA GLU A 37 -4.01 -0.27 -16.58
C GLU A 37 -4.12 1.06 -15.83
N ALA A 38 -4.89 1.09 -14.74
CA ALA A 38 -5.00 2.27 -13.90
C ALA A 38 -3.66 2.68 -13.28
N LEU A 39 -2.86 1.71 -12.84
CA LEU A 39 -1.50 1.97 -12.33
C LEU A 39 -0.56 2.49 -13.41
N GLU A 40 -0.63 1.96 -14.64
CA GLU A 40 0.15 2.46 -15.77
C GLU A 40 -0.21 3.89 -16.16
N LYS A 41 -1.49 4.26 -16.02
CA LYS A 41 -1.98 5.63 -16.18
C LYS A 41 -1.57 6.57 -15.03
N GLY A 42 -0.87 6.08 -14.01
CA GLY A 42 -0.36 6.87 -12.90
C GLY A 42 -1.37 7.13 -11.78
N TRP A 43 -2.49 6.40 -11.75
CA TRP A 43 -3.42 6.51 -10.62
C TRP A 43 -2.82 5.93 -9.35
N SER A 44 -3.13 6.55 -8.21
CA SER A 44 -2.64 6.05 -6.92
C SER A 44 -3.39 4.78 -6.50
N ILE A 45 -2.68 3.86 -5.82
CA ILE A 45 -3.25 2.61 -5.30
C ILE A 45 -4.45 2.88 -4.38
N THR A 46 -4.42 3.97 -3.60
CA THR A 46 -5.51 4.38 -2.71
C THR A 46 -6.76 4.74 -3.51
N ILE A 47 -6.63 5.60 -4.53
CA ILE A 47 -7.77 6.04 -5.35
C ILE A 47 -8.39 4.84 -6.07
N ILE A 48 -7.57 3.95 -6.65
CA ILE A 48 -8.06 2.74 -7.31
C ILE A 48 -8.86 1.89 -6.32
N TRP A 49 -8.37 1.69 -5.10
CA TRP A 49 -9.08 0.90 -4.10
C TRP A 49 -10.39 1.56 -3.64
N GLU A 50 -10.41 2.88 -3.44
CA GLU A 50 -11.60 3.63 -3.05
C GLU A 50 -12.68 3.51 -4.13
N THR A 51 -12.34 3.79 -5.40
CA THR A 51 -13.26 3.66 -6.52
C THR A 51 -13.85 2.25 -6.62
N LEU A 52 -13.01 1.22 -6.57
CA LEU A 52 -13.46 -0.18 -6.64
C LEU A 52 -14.36 -0.59 -5.46
N ARG A 53 -14.17 0.05 -4.31
CA ARG A 53 -14.98 -0.21 -3.12
C ARG A 53 -16.31 0.52 -3.17
N ASP A 54 -16.33 1.75 -3.66
CA ASP A 54 -17.53 2.57 -3.81
C ASP A 54 -18.46 2.00 -4.88
N GLU A 55 -17.91 1.44 -5.96
CA GLU A 55 -18.65 0.67 -6.97
C GLU A 55 -19.14 -0.69 -6.46
N GLY A 56 -18.67 -1.14 -5.29
CA GLY A 56 -19.00 -2.44 -4.72
C GLY A 56 -18.28 -3.62 -5.38
N SER A 57 -17.45 -3.37 -6.39
CA SER A 57 -16.68 -4.36 -7.14
C SER A 57 -15.61 -5.07 -6.27
N PHE A 58 -15.11 -4.41 -5.22
CA PHE A 58 -14.12 -4.97 -4.30
C PHE A 58 -14.41 -4.72 -2.82
N THR A 59 -14.69 -5.78 -2.07
CA THR A 59 -15.13 -5.68 -0.65
C THR A 59 -14.00 -5.81 0.38
N ALA A 60 -12.75 -6.10 -0.04
CA ALA A 60 -11.67 -6.31 0.92
C ALA A 60 -11.10 -4.97 1.44
N THR A 61 -10.42 -5.03 2.59
CA THR A 61 -9.75 -3.86 3.18
C THR A 61 -8.61 -3.36 2.29
N TYR A 62 -8.27 -2.07 2.42
CA TYR A 62 -7.15 -1.46 1.69
C TYR A 62 -5.84 -2.23 1.85
N ASN A 63 -5.51 -2.67 3.06
CA ASN A 63 -4.30 -3.46 3.31
C ASN A 63 -4.30 -4.77 2.51
N THR A 64 -5.45 -5.45 2.42
CA THR A 64 -5.59 -6.67 1.61
C THR A 64 -5.36 -6.37 0.13
N PHE A 65 -5.96 -5.29 -0.37
CA PHE A 65 -5.78 -4.83 -1.75
C PHE A 65 -4.31 -4.54 -2.05
N ARG A 66 -3.66 -3.73 -1.21
CA ARG A 66 -2.25 -3.36 -1.36
C ARG A 66 -1.32 -4.58 -1.35
N LEU A 67 -1.58 -5.56 -0.47
CA LEU A 67 -0.82 -6.82 -0.45
C LEU A 67 -1.01 -7.63 -1.72
N TYR A 68 -2.20 -7.61 -2.32
CA TYR A 68 -2.45 -8.28 -3.60
C TYR A 68 -1.80 -7.56 -4.78
N VAL A 69 -1.84 -6.22 -4.82
CA VAL A 69 -1.08 -5.42 -5.78
C VAL A 69 0.41 -5.81 -5.71
N LEU A 70 1.00 -5.78 -4.50
CA LEU A 70 2.39 -6.18 -4.31
C LEU A 70 2.63 -7.63 -4.74
N LYS A 71 1.75 -8.57 -4.41
CA LYS A 71 1.97 -9.99 -4.67
C LYS A 71 1.81 -10.38 -6.14
N TYR A 72 0.84 -9.79 -6.84
CA TYR A 72 0.40 -10.23 -8.16
C TYR A 72 0.84 -9.30 -9.30
N LEU A 73 1.32 -8.08 -8.97
CA LEU A 73 1.78 -7.10 -9.95
C LEU A 73 3.28 -6.78 -9.83
N ASN A 74 3.95 -6.92 -8.67
CA ASN A 74 5.41 -6.68 -8.59
C ASN A 74 6.26 -7.67 -9.40
N GLY A 75 5.73 -8.85 -9.75
CA GLY A 75 6.46 -9.84 -10.55
C GLY A 75 6.56 -9.51 -12.04
N GLN A 76 5.90 -8.45 -12.51
CA GLN A 76 5.83 -8.12 -13.95
C GLN A 76 6.62 -6.90 -14.39
N LYS A 77 7.05 -6.02 -13.47
CA LYS A 77 7.90 -4.85 -13.83
C LYS A 77 8.92 -4.57 -12.74
N PRO A 78 10.23 -4.42 -13.06
CA PRO A 78 11.29 -4.14 -12.08
C PRO A 78 11.26 -2.72 -11.48
N GLY A 79 10.15 -1.97 -11.63
CA GLY A 79 10.06 -0.55 -11.27
C GLY A 79 9.35 -0.23 -9.95
N TYR A 80 8.58 -1.15 -9.35
CA TYR A 80 7.89 -0.88 -8.08
C TYR A 80 8.81 -1.10 -6.87
N SER A 81 9.85 -0.26 -6.78
CA SER A 81 10.60 -0.07 -5.54
C SER A 81 9.77 0.79 -4.60
N GLN A 82 9.47 0.29 -3.40
CA GLN A 82 8.75 1.00 -2.35
C GLN A 82 9.61 2.15 -1.77
N LYS A 83 9.88 3.20 -2.55
CA LYS A 83 10.60 4.38 -2.07
C LYS A 83 9.75 5.64 -1.94
N ASP A 84 8.54 5.66 -2.48
CA ASP A 84 7.66 6.82 -2.38
C ASP A 84 6.47 6.56 -1.43
N ALA A 85 6.80 6.21 -0.19
CA ALA A 85 5.90 6.41 0.94
C ALA A 85 6.21 7.77 1.57
N ASN A 86 6.15 8.84 0.79
CA ASN A 86 6.12 10.19 1.34
C ASN A 86 5.26 11.11 0.48
N VAL A 87 4.09 11.42 1.03
CA VAL A 87 3.30 12.65 0.82
C VAL A 87 2.97 13.00 -0.63
N GLN A 88 1.69 12.86 -0.99
CA GLN A 88 0.99 13.90 -1.74
C GLN A 88 -0.53 13.79 -1.54
N GLN A 89 -1.04 14.69 -0.69
CA GLN A 89 -2.42 15.17 -0.76
C GLN A 89 -2.71 15.72 -2.17
N PRO A 90 -3.95 15.69 -2.67
CA PRO A 90 -4.29 16.31 -3.94
C PRO A 90 -4.24 17.84 -3.77
N LYS A 91 -3.12 18.46 -4.16
CA LYS A 91 -3.09 19.89 -4.46
C LYS A 91 -3.54 20.10 -5.89
N ARG A 92 -4.51 21.01 -5.99
CA ARG A 92 -5.25 21.46 -7.16
C ARG A 92 -4.34 21.86 -8.33
N LEU A 93 -4.87 21.65 -9.53
CA LEU A 93 -4.46 22.24 -10.81
C LEU A 93 -3.94 23.68 -10.67
N ALA A 94 -2.70 23.92 -11.10
CA ALA A 94 -2.24 25.19 -11.68
C ALA A 94 -0.84 25.02 -12.31
N GLU A 95 -0.82 25.03 -13.64
CA GLU A 95 0.08 25.79 -14.51
C GLU A 95 1.61 25.59 -14.47
N ASN A 96 2.13 25.38 -15.70
CA ASN A 96 3.51 25.34 -16.16
C ASN A 96 4.47 26.33 -15.47
N GLN A 97 5.73 25.94 -15.25
CA GLN A 97 6.93 26.53 -15.87
C GLN A 97 8.19 25.73 -15.51
N ASP A 98 9.00 25.53 -16.55
CA ASP A 98 10.40 25.06 -16.57
C ASP A 98 11.30 25.93 -15.66
N LYS A 99 12.20 25.30 -14.89
CA LYS A 99 13.49 25.85 -14.39
C LYS A 99 14.25 24.86 -13.49
N GLU A 100 15.32 24.32 -14.08
CA GLU A 100 16.68 24.22 -13.55
C GLU A 100 16.93 23.61 -12.15
N LYS A 101 17.61 22.45 -12.15
CA LYS A 101 18.08 21.71 -10.98
C LYS A 101 19.13 22.51 -10.18
N LYS A 102 18.88 22.74 -8.88
CA LYS A 102 19.92 22.92 -7.86
C LYS A 102 19.84 21.75 -6.86
N PRO A 103 20.92 21.00 -6.57
CA PRO A 103 20.92 20.08 -5.45
C PRO A 103 20.92 20.90 -4.16
N THR A 104 19.77 21.02 -3.53
CA THR A 104 19.67 21.55 -2.17
C THR A 104 20.22 20.46 -1.25
N ILE A 105 21.49 20.61 -0.87
CA ILE A 105 22.12 19.78 0.16
C ILE A 105 21.32 20.02 1.44
N MET A 106 20.42 19.09 1.76
CA MET A 106 19.74 19.10 3.05
C MET A 106 20.81 18.90 4.13
N PRO A 107 20.85 19.74 5.18
CA PRO A 107 21.76 19.52 6.29
C PRO A 107 21.34 18.22 6.97
N SER A 108 22.11 17.16 6.76
CA SER A 108 21.93 15.90 7.47
C SER A 108 22.26 16.11 8.94
N PHE A 109 21.38 15.66 9.83
CA PHE A 109 21.65 15.61 11.25
C PHE A 109 22.82 14.64 11.50
N ASN A 110 23.94 15.16 12.01
CA ASN A 110 25.10 14.37 12.38
C ASN A 110 25.20 14.33 13.91
N PHE A 111 24.92 13.17 14.51
CA PHE A 111 25.03 12.98 15.96
C PHE A 111 26.43 12.47 16.32
N ASN A 112 27.17 13.26 17.10
CA ASN A 112 28.41 12.81 17.70
C ASN A 112 28.12 12.32 19.14
N PRO A 113 28.27 11.02 19.44
CA PRO A 113 27.97 10.47 20.76
C PRO A 113 29.00 10.87 21.85
N ILE A 114 30.10 11.52 21.48
CA ILE A 114 31.09 12.03 22.44
C ILE A 114 30.67 13.45 22.85
N PRO A 115 30.31 13.68 24.13
CA PRO A 115 29.85 14.99 24.58
C PRO A 115 30.99 16.02 24.53
N ASN A 116 30.69 17.20 23.99
CA ASN A 116 31.60 18.34 24.01
C ASN A 116 31.45 19.11 25.33
N LEU A 117 32.42 18.95 26.24
CA LEU A 117 32.41 19.60 27.57
C LEU A 117 32.38 21.14 27.51
N LYS A 118 32.75 21.75 26.38
CA LYS A 118 32.76 23.21 26.20
C LYS A 118 31.37 23.79 25.90
N GLU A 119 30.43 22.98 25.43
CA GLU A 119 29.04 23.40 25.18
C GLU A 119 28.13 23.20 26.40
N LEU A 120 28.68 22.65 27.49
CA LEU A 120 27.95 22.33 28.73
C LEU A 120 28.16 23.38 29.84
N LEU A 121 28.88 24.46 29.56
CA LEU A 121 29.19 25.58 30.47
C LEU A 121 28.49 26.86 29.99
#